data_AF-A0A1M5UBW9-F1
#
_entry.id   AF-A0A1M5UBW9-F1
#
_cell.length_a   1.000
_cell.length_b   1.000
_cell.length_c   1.000
_cell.angle_alpha   90.00
_cell.angle_beta   90.00
_cell.angle_gamma   90.00
#
_symmetry.space_group_name_H-M   'P 1'
#
loop_
_entity.id
_entity.type
_entity.pdbx_description
1 polymer ?
#
loop_
_entity_poly.entity_id
_entity_poly.type
_entity_poly.pdbx_seq_one_letter_code
_entity_poly.pdbx_strand_id
1 'polypeptide(L)'
;MRLYRFAFTAAIVLLATPSVAEPAGTVMAVANNSKPQEPDTDIFALMTGRCSTLKIAGRAFACKTVGFFHNEEGRTNFTVAVDDPADNSHVISFSGENGRRNEDNLYDLPIDRMLLSSKERPKADGLPVPSAEAATGTCRQVGNFALLQVSSISCSATDRNGKTYELQFESDGSPMIMRRVRQYSLAAKKPRARQSEQIECRYRAAVARVLPRDQTDYILQCLAQLGEKSPASAHP
;
A
#
# COMPACT_ATOMS: atom_id res chain seq x y z
N MET A 1 -16.69 -88.75 14.86
CA MET A 1 -16.39 -88.81 16.31
C MET A 1 -15.67 -87.53 16.71
N ARG A 2 -16.19 -86.86 17.75
CA ARG A 2 -15.58 -85.87 18.68
C ARG A 2 -14.57 -84.84 18.10
N LEU A 3 -14.94 -83.57 17.88
CA LEU A 3 -15.03 -82.45 18.85
C LEU A 3 -13.80 -82.30 19.76
N TYR A 4 -13.04 -81.21 19.57
CA TYR A 4 -12.47 -80.45 20.67
C TYR A 4 -12.58 -78.94 20.38
N ARG A 5 -13.28 -78.25 21.28
CA ARG A 5 -13.66 -76.84 21.21
C ARG A 5 -12.54 -75.97 21.77
N PHE A 6 -12.26 -74.87 21.08
CA PHE A 6 -11.47 -73.74 21.57
C PHE A 6 -12.24 -73.02 22.68
N ALA A 7 -11.61 -72.84 23.83
CA ALA A 7 -12.08 -71.94 24.88
C ALA A 7 -11.30 -70.63 24.77
N PHE A 8 -11.99 -69.57 24.32
CA PHE A 8 -11.53 -68.19 24.41
C PHE A 8 -11.81 -67.68 25.83
N THR A 9 -10.75 -67.39 26.59
CA THR A 9 -10.85 -66.56 27.80
C THR A 9 -10.53 -65.11 27.43
N ALA A 10 -11.57 -64.27 27.45
CA ALA A 10 -11.47 -62.83 27.28
C ALA A 10 -10.94 -62.19 28.57
N ALA A 11 -9.79 -61.50 28.48
CA ALA A 11 -9.34 -60.57 29.50
C ALA A 11 -9.54 -59.15 28.95
N ILE A 12 -10.50 -58.45 29.55
CA ILE A 12 -10.86 -57.06 29.26
C ILE A 12 -9.73 -56.17 29.76
N VAL A 13 -8.97 -55.57 28.83
CA VAL A 13 -8.01 -54.51 29.14
C VAL A 13 -8.77 -53.18 29.16
N LEU A 14 -8.95 -52.63 30.36
CA LEU A 14 -9.39 -51.24 30.58
C LEU A 14 -8.24 -50.31 30.16
N LEU A 15 -8.30 -49.81 28.92
CA LEU A 15 -7.47 -48.68 28.49
C LEU A 15 -8.06 -47.40 29.10
N ALA A 16 -7.48 -46.96 30.22
CA ALA A 16 -7.63 -45.59 30.67
C ALA A 16 -6.86 -44.69 29.67
N THR A 17 -7.59 -44.00 28.81
CA THR A 17 -7.05 -42.97 27.93
C THR A 17 -6.64 -41.75 28.76
N PRO A 18 -5.40 -41.24 28.67
CA PRO A 18 -5.10 -39.91 29.17
C PRO A 18 -5.80 -38.91 28.25
N SER A 19 -6.83 -38.25 28.79
CA SER A 19 -7.47 -37.08 28.21
C SER A 19 -6.42 -35.97 28.11
N VAL A 20 -5.82 -35.79 26.94
CA VAL A 20 -5.00 -34.61 26.65
C VAL A 20 -5.97 -33.44 26.60
N ALA A 21 -6.01 -32.66 27.67
CA ALA A 21 -6.60 -31.35 27.69
C ALA A 21 -5.81 -30.47 26.71
N GLU A 22 -6.43 -30.13 25.58
CA GLU A 22 -5.97 -29.04 24.73
C GLU A 22 -5.90 -27.77 25.60
N PRO A 23 -4.73 -27.12 25.74
CA PRO A 23 -4.73 -25.77 26.26
C PRO A 23 -5.45 -24.93 25.21
N ALA A 24 -6.59 -24.36 25.61
CA ALA A 24 -7.26 -23.31 24.89
C ALA A 24 -6.22 -22.24 24.54
N GLY A 25 -5.74 -22.30 23.30
CA GLY A 25 -4.77 -21.37 22.76
C GLY A 25 -5.36 -19.99 22.94
N THR A 26 -4.74 -19.21 23.82
CA THR A 26 -5.05 -17.81 24.04
C THR A 26 -5.05 -17.16 22.67
N VAL A 27 -6.24 -16.77 22.20
CA VAL A 27 -6.38 -15.89 21.04
C VAL A 27 -5.76 -14.57 21.49
N MET A 28 -4.46 -14.44 21.27
CA MET A 28 -3.80 -13.15 21.39
C MET A 28 -4.45 -12.28 20.34
N ALA A 29 -5.36 -11.42 20.80
CA ALA A 29 -5.81 -10.28 20.04
C ALA A 29 -4.54 -9.52 19.63
N VAL A 30 -4.15 -9.68 18.36
CA VAL A 30 -3.16 -8.81 17.73
C VAL A 30 -3.81 -7.44 17.77
N ALA A 31 -3.40 -6.64 18.76
CA ALA A 31 -3.74 -5.23 18.81
C ALA A 31 -3.25 -4.64 17.50
N ASN A 32 -4.19 -4.38 16.59
CA ASN A 32 -3.91 -3.76 15.31
C ASN A 32 -3.59 -2.30 15.63
N ASN A 33 -2.34 -2.04 16.02
CA ASN A 33 -1.77 -0.71 16.17
C ASN A 33 -1.52 -0.12 14.78
N SER A 34 -2.56 -0.08 13.94
CA SER A 34 -2.53 0.69 12.70
C SER A 34 -2.57 2.16 13.07
N LYS A 35 -1.40 2.67 13.48
CA LYS A 35 -1.10 4.09 13.34
C LYS A 35 -1.45 4.47 11.90
N PRO A 36 -2.13 5.61 11.66
CA PRO A 36 -2.38 6.09 10.30
C PRO A 36 -1.06 6.07 9.53
N GLN A 37 -0.93 5.13 8.59
CA GLN A 37 0.31 4.93 7.85
C GLN A 37 0.54 6.19 7.02
N GLU A 38 1.65 6.88 7.30
CA GLU A 38 2.06 8.02 6.50
C GLU A 38 2.23 7.54 5.05
N PRO A 39 1.90 8.38 4.05
CA PRO A 39 2.09 7.97 2.65
C PRO A 39 3.57 7.65 2.47
N ASP A 40 3.84 6.37 2.19
CA ASP A 40 5.20 5.86 2.00
C ASP A 40 5.90 6.62 0.86
N THR A 41 5.14 7.04 -0.15
CA THR A 41 5.63 7.81 -1.29
C THR A 41 6.06 9.24 -0.91
N ASP A 42 7.30 9.60 -1.19
CA ASP A 42 7.85 10.96 -1.06
C ASP A 42 7.94 11.68 -2.42
N ILE A 43 8.04 10.94 -3.53
CA ILE A 43 8.03 11.47 -4.90
C ILE A 43 7.08 10.65 -5.77
N PHE A 44 6.19 11.37 -6.45
CA PHE A 44 5.33 10.84 -7.50
C PHE A 44 5.57 11.60 -8.80
N ALA A 45 5.71 10.87 -9.92
CA ALA A 45 5.68 11.45 -11.25
C ALA A 45 4.79 10.64 -12.19
N LEU A 46 3.90 11.31 -12.91
CA LEU A 46 3.03 10.69 -13.91
C LEU A 46 3.46 11.10 -15.32
N MET A 47 3.59 10.10 -16.18
CA MET A 47 3.97 10.24 -17.58
C MET A 47 2.84 9.73 -18.47
N THR A 48 2.52 10.48 -19.52
CA THR A 48 1.60 10.09 -20.59
C THR A 48 2.38 9.69 -21.83
N GLY A 49 1.83 8.74 -22.57
CA GLY A 49 2.47 8.23 -23.76
C GLY A 49 1.82 6.94 -24.25
N ARG A 50 2.64 6.01 -24.72
CA ARG A 50 2.19 4.71 -25.23
C ARG A 50 3.14 3.59 -24.83
N CYS A 51 2.59 2.41 -24.60
CA CYS A 51 3.38 1.18 -24.54
C CYS A 51 3.53 0.60 -25.95
N SER A 52 4.74 0.57 -26.51
CA SER A 52 5.03 -0.21 -27.73
C SER A 52 5.14 -1.71 -27.42
N THR A 53 5.48 -2.04 -26.18
CA THR A 53 5.37 -3.41 -25.63
C THR A 53 4.85 -3.33 -24.21
N LEU A 54 3.81 -4.09 -23.91
CA LEU A 54 3.43 -4.43 -22.55
C LEU A 54 2.99 -5.89 -22.56
N LYS A 55 3.77 -6.78 -21.96
CA LYS A 55 3.42 -8.19 -21.83
C LYS A 55 3.40 -8.60 -20.38
N ILE A 56 2.34 -9.30 -19.99
CA ILE A 56 2.14 -9.82 -18.65
C ILE A 56 1.83 -11.31 -18.80
N ALA A 57 2.74 -12.16 -18.33
CA ALA A 57 2.65 -13.61 -18.49
C ALA A 57 2.38 -14.04 -19.94
N GLY A 58 3.09 -13.42 -20.90
CA GLY A 58 2.97 -13.69 -22.33
C GLY A 58 1.77 -13.04 -23.03
N ARG A 59 0.82 -12.45 -22.31
CA ARG A 59 -0.32 -11.72 -22.90
C ARG A 59 0.05 -10.27 -23.16
N ALA A 60 -0.22 -9.79 -24.37
CA ALA A 60 0.03 -8.41 -24.74
C ALA A 60 -1.14 -7.51 -24.32
N PHE A 61 -0.80 -6.31 -23.84
CA PHE A 61 -1.75 -5.26 -23.44
C PHE A 61 -1.32 -3.91 -24.02
N ALA A 62 -2.22 -2.93 -24.00
CA ALA A 62 -1.88 -1.55 -24.25
C ALA A 62 -1.76 -0.78 -22.92
N CYS A 63 -1.11 0.38 -22.96
CA CYS A 63 -1.07 1.31 -21.85
C CYS A 63 -0.94 2.74 -22.38
N LYS A 64 -1.37 3.71 -21.57
CA LYS A 64 -1.27 5.15 -21.90
C LYS A 64 -0.52 5.96 -20.85
N THR A 65 -0.34 5.41 -19.66
CA THR A 65 0.30 6.11 -18.55
C THR A 65 1.23 5.19 -17.79
N VAL A 66 2.33 5.79 -17.33
CA VAL A 66 3.27 5.17 -16.40
C VAL A 66 3.49 6.14 -15.24
N GLY A 67 3.33 5.63 -14.03
CA GLY A 67 3.65 6.32 -12.78
C GLY A 67 5.02 5.90 -12.27
N PHE A 68 5.79 6.86 -11.81
CA PHE A 68 6.98 6.66 -10.99
C PHE A 68 6.63 7.01 -9.55
N PHE A 69 6.91 6.10 -8.62
CA PHE A 69 6.78 6.31 -7.20
C PHE A 69 8.11 6.01 -6.54
N HIS A 70 8.57 6.88 -5.67
CA HIS A 70 9.70 6.65 -4.78
C HIS A 70 9.21 6.84 -3.35
N ASN A 71 9.76 6.08 -2.42
CA ASN A 71 9.49 6.20 -1.00
C ASN A 71 10.74 6.62 -0.22
N GLU A 72 10.55 7.03 1.03
CA GLU A 72 11.67 7.48 1.87
C GLU A 72 12.70 6.38 2.16
N GLU A 73 12.28 5.11 2.09
CA GLU A 73 13.15 3.94 2.25
C GLU A 73 14.00 3.64 1.00
N GLY A 74 13.81 4.38 -0.11
CA GLY A 74 14.56 4.23 -1.35
C GLY A 74 14.01 3.18 -2.32
N ARG A 75 12.85 2.59 -2.01
CA ARG A 75 12.11 1.71 -2.92
C ARG A 75 11.40 2.54 -3.98
N THR A 76 11.54 2.09 -5.21
CA THR A 76 10.99 2.73 -6.40
C THR A 76 10.05 1.79 -7.12
N ASN A 77 8.95 2.33 -7.66
CA ASN A 77 8.00 1.61 -8.49
C ASN A 77 7.83 2.32 -9.84
N PHE A 78 7.90 1.55 -10.92
CA PHE A 78 7.31 1.92 -12.20
C PHE A 78 5.96 1.21 -12.34
N THR A 79 4.89 1.97 -12.19
CA THR A 79 3.51 1.48 -12.18
C THR A 79 2.82 1.78 -13.50
N VAL A 80 2.24 0.76 -14.12
CA VAL A 80 1.59 0.84 -15.42
C VAL A 80 0.10 0.62 -15.22
N ALA A 81 -0.71 1.59 -15.65
CA ALA A 81 -2.15 1.38 -15.80
C ALA A 81 -2.38 0.58 -17.09
N VAL A 82 -2.82 -0.66 -16.94
CA VAL A 82 -3.04 -1.57 -18.06
C VAL A 82 -4.38 -1.24 -18.70
N ASP A 83 -4.38 -1.07 -20.01
CA ASP A 83 -5.62 -0.94 -20.80
C ASP A 83 -6.17 -2.35 -21.06
N ASP A 84 -6.84 -2.90 -20.04
CA ASP A 84 -7.48 -4.22 -20.08
C ASP A 84 -9.00 -4.07 -20.11
N PRO A 85 -9.67 -4.42 -21.23
CA PRO A 85 -11.12 -4.30 -21.34
C PRO A 85 -11.87 -5.25 -20.39
N ALA A 86 -11.22 -6.30 -19.88
CA ALA A 86 -11.81 -7.22 -18.91
C ALA A 86 -11.65 -6.74 -17.46
N ASP A 87 -10.68 -5.85 -17.19
CA ASP A 87 -10.37 -5.36 -15.85
C ASP A 87 -9.87 -3.91 -15.88
N ASN A 88 -10.77 -2.98 -15.57
CA ASN A 88 -10.47 -1.54 -15.49
C ASN A 88 -9.62 -1.13 -14.27
N SER A 89 -9.32 -2.06 -13.37
CA SER A 89 -8.46 -1.87 -12.19
C SER A 89 -7.12 -2.61 -12.35
N HIS A 90 -6.82 -3.10 -13.55
CA HIS A 90 -5.60 -3.83 -13.85
C HIS A 90 -4.40 -2.88 -13.86
N VAL A 91 -3.56 -3.01 -12.83
CA VAL A 91 -2.36 -2.21 -12.65
C VAL A 91 -1.22 -3.15 -12.27
N ILE A 92 -0.08 -2.97 -12.92
CA ILE A 92 1.14 -3.68 -12.53
C ILE A 92 2.23 -2.70 -12.12
N SER A 93 3.09 -3.07 -11.18
CA SER A 93 4.26 -2.27 -10.83
C SER A 93 5.52 -3.11 -10.81
N PHE A 94 6.55 -2.60 -11.47
CA PHE A 94 7.92 -3.09 -11.34
C PHE A 94 8.54 -2.40 -10.12
N SER A 95 8.77 -3.15 -9.05
CA SER A 95 9.26 -2.61 -7.78
C SER A 95 10.68 -3.07 -7.49
N GLY A 96 11.50 -2.14 -7.00
CA GLY A 96 12.90 -2.38 -6.76
C GLY A 96 13.50 -1.40 -5.77
N GLU A 97 14.73 -1.69 -5.37
CA GLU A 97 15.54 -0.85 -4.48
C GLU A 97 16.91 -0.59 -5.12
N ASN A 98 17.68 0.33 -4.55
CA ASN A 98 19.04 0.66 -4.99
C ASN A 98 19.09 1.17 -6.44
N GLY A 99 18.09 1.95 -6.84
CA GLY A 99 18.09 2.60 -8.14
C GLY A 99 19.26 3.58 -8.30
N ARG A 100 19.85 3.62 -9.49
CA ARG A 100 21.05 4.42 -9.77
C ARG A 100 20.82 5.33 -10.95
N ARG A 101 21.26 6.59 -10.82
CA ARG A 101 21.29 7.54 -11.91
C ARG A 101 22.73 7.69 -12.39
N ASN A 102 22.93 7.56 -13.70
CA ASN A 102 24.21 7.79 -14.37
C ASN A 102 24.20 9.17 -15.04
N GLU A 103 25.37 9.66 -15.43
CA GLU A 103 25.55 11.02 -16.01
C GLU A 103 24.77 11.23 -17.33
N ASP A 104 24.49 10.16 -18.07
CA ASP A 104 23.79 10.19 -19.37
C ASP A 104 22.25 10.33 -19.27
N ASN A 105 21.72 10.88 -18.17
CA ASN A 105 20.28 10.91 -17.87
C ASN A 105 19.64 9.51 -17.93
N LEU A 106 20.40 8.48 -17.55
CA LEU A 106 19.93 7.12 -17.43
C LEU A 106 19.66 6.80 -15.97
N TYR A 107 18.53 6.17 -15.71
CA TYR A 107 18.20 5.62 -14.41
C TYR A 107 17.97 4.11 -14.54
N ASP A 108 18.76 3.32 -13.83
CA ASP A 108 18.63 1.87 -13.77
C ASP A 108 18.08 1.45 -12.39
N LEU A 109 17.05 0.61 -12.40
CA LEU A 109 16.41 0.08 -11.20
C LEU A 109 16.40 -1.45 -11.25
N PRO A 110 17.17 -2.15 -10.40
CA PRO A 110 17.03 -3.58 -10.19
C PRO A 110 15.65 -3.92 -9.63
N ILE A 111 14.95 -4.89 -10.21
CA ILE A 111 13.61 -5.31 -9.78
C ILE A 111 13.72 -6.55 -8.90
N ASP A 112 13.10 -6.49 -7.71
CA ASP A 112 13.02 -7.59 -6.75
C ASP A 112 11.61 -8.17 -6.60
N ARG A 113 10.59 -7.43 -7.06
CA ARG A 113 9.19 -7.89 -7.04
C ARG A 113 8.30 -7.19 -8.07
N MET A 114 7.28 -7.91 -8.48
CA MET A 114 6.14 -7.38 -9.20
C MET A 114 4.97 -7.15 -8.25
N LEU A 115 4.30 -6.01 -8.35
CA LEU A 115 3.07 -5.73 -7.63
C LEU A 115 1.90 -5.79 -8.61
N LEU A 116 0.96 -6.71 -8.38
CA LEU A 116 -0.14 -7.00 -9.30
C LEU A 116 -1.47 -6.61 -8.66
N SER A 117 -2.17 -5.65 -9.25
CA SER A 117 -3.50 -5.22 -8.82
C SER A 117 -4.52 -5.53 -9.91
N SER A 118 -5.67 -6.05 -9.50
CA SER A 118 -6.83 -6.38 -10.33
C SER A 118 -8.10 -6.01 -9.58
N LYS A 119 -9.24 -6.01 -10.26
CA LYS A 119 -10.54 -5.70 -9.66
C LYS A 119 -10.92 -6.60 -8.48
N GLU A 120 -10.55 -7.87 -8.52
CA GLU A 120 -10.89 -8.89 -7.52
C GLU A 120 -9.94 -8.90 -6.31
N ARG A 121 -8.91 -8.04 -6.31
CA ARG A 121 -7.95 -8.01 -5.20
C ARG A 121 -8.64 -7.63 -3.89
N PRO A 122 -8.25 -8.27 -2.77
CA PRO A 122 -8.71 -7.88 -1.45
C PRO A 122 -8.45 -6.40 -1.18
N LYS A 123 -9.35 -5.78 -0.43
CA LYS A 123 -9.21 -4.38 0.00
C LYS A 123 -8.90 -4.33 1.49
N ALA A 124 -7.91 -3.54 1.87
CA ALA A 124 -7.64 -3.17 3.25
C ALA A 124 -8.00 -1.70 3.42
N ASP A 125 -8.80 -1.37 4.43
CA ASP A 125 -9.31 0.00 4.67
C ASP A 125 -9.97 0.65 3.43
N GLY A 126 -10.61 -0.18 2.59
CA GLY A 126 -11.27 0.25 1.35
C GLY A 126 -10.35 0.42 0.14
N LEU A 127 -9.03 0.24 0.29
CA LEU A 127 -8.04 0.37 -0.78
C LEU A 127 -7.59 -1.00 -1.30
N PRO A 128 -7.51 -1.21 -2.64
CA PRO A 128 -6.99 -2.46 -3.20
C PRO A 128 -5.56 -2.74 -2.74
N VAL A 129 -5.30 -3.97 -2.27
CA VAL A 129 -3.96 -4.41 -1.87
C VAL A 129 -3.34 -5.23 -3.01
N PRO A 130 -2.25 -4.77 -3.63
CA PRO A 130 -1.58 -5.54 -4.69
C PRO A 130 -1.08 -6.91 -4.20
N SER A 131 -1.02 -7.91 -5.08
CA SER A 131 -0.28 -9.15 -4.84
C SER A 131 1.19 -8.87 -5.09
N ALA A 132 2.07 -9.21 -4.13
CA ALA A 132 3.51 -9.08 -4.30
C ALA A 132 4.10 -10.42 -4.75
N GLU A 133 4.58 -10.47 -5.98
CA GLU A 133 5.25 -11.64 -6.55
C GLU A 133 6.76 -11.39 -6.57
N ALA A 134 7.54 -12.25 -5.91
CA ALA A 134 9.00 -12.16 -5.97
C ALA A 134 9.48 -12.35 -7.42
N ALA A 135 10.30 -11.42 -7.90
CA ALA A 135 10.76 -11.41 -9.28
C ALA A 135 12.21 -10.94 -9.37
N THR A 136 12.84 -11.18 -10.51
CA THR A 136 14.19 -10.66 -10.81
C THR A 136 14.16 -10.00 -12.16
N GLY A 137 14.70 -8.78 -12.23
CA GLY A 137 14.63 -7.98 -13.44
C GLY A 137 15.35 -6.66 -13.35
N THR A 138 15.12 -5.80 -14.34
CA THR A 138 15.64 -4.44 -14.36
C THR A 138 14.69 -3.53 -15.14
N CYS A 139 14.53 -2.31 -14.64
CA CYS A 139 13.96 -1.20 -15.39
C CYS A 139 15.04 -0.18 -15.73
N ARG A 140 14.98 0.37 -16.95
CA ARG A 140 15.80 1.48 -17.41
C ARG A 140 14.91 2.63 -17.85
N GLN A 141 15.15 3.81 -17.30
CA GLN A 141 14.48 5.05 -17.65
C GLN A 141 15.48 5.98 -18.32
N VAL A 142 15.09 6.57 -19.46
CA VAL A 142 15.89 7.54 -20.21
C VAL A 142 15.28 8.93 -20.05
N GLY A 143 16.08 9.91 -19.69
CA GLY A 143 15.67 11.29 -19.42
C GLY A 143 15.81 11.73 -17.96
N ASN A 144 15.26 12.90 -17.66
CA ASN A 144 15.50 13.60 -16.41
C ASN A 144 14.19 14.01 -15.73
N PHE A 145 13.91 13.35 -14.61
CA PHE A 145 12.77 13.67 -13.75
C PHE A 145 12.84 15.11 -13.21
N ALA A 146 14.01 15.64 -12.87
CA ALA A 146 14.15 17.02 -12.39
C ALA A 146 13.83 18.07 -13.47
N LEU A 147 14.05 17.73 -14.74
CA LEU A 147 13.66 18.54 -15.89
C LEU A 147 12.25 18.20 -16.42
N LEU A 148 11.54 17.26 -15.77
CA LEU A 148 10.23 16.77 -16.22
C LEU A 148 10.23 16.21 -17.65
N GLN A 149 11.37 15.64 -18.06
CA GLN A 149 11.60 15.16 -19.43
C GLN A 149 12.05 13.70 -19.39
N VAL A 150 11.10 12.76 -19.35
CA VAL A 150 11.38 11.33 -19.54
C VAL A 150 10.96 10.94 -20.95
N SER A 151 11.88 10.38 -21.73
CA SER A 151 11.60 9.96 -23.10
C SER A 151 11.07 8.53 -23.16
N SER A 152 11.64 7.63 -22.37
CA SER A 152 11.28 6.21 -22.41
C SER A 152 11.56 5.49 -21.10
N ILE A 153 10.82 4.39 -20.90
CA ILE A 153 11.02 3.45 -19.80
C ILE A 153 10.94 2.04 -20.39
N SER A 154 11.95 1.22 -20.15
CA SER A 154 11.95 -0.20 -20.49
C SER A 154 12.10 -1.04 -19.25
N CYS A 155 11.32 -2.10 -19.11
CA CYS A 155 11.45 -3.03 -18.00
C CYS A 155 11.35 -4.47 -18.47
N SER A 156 12.12 -5.35 -17.83
CA SER A 156 11.99 -6.79 -17.95
C SER A 156 12.12 -7.42 -16.57
N ALA A 157 11.20 -8.33 -16.22
CA ALA A 157 11.27 -9.09 -14.99
C ALA A 157 10.68 -10.48 -15.18
N THR A 158 11.15 -11.45 -14.41
CA THR A 158 10.62 -12.82 -14.36
C THR A 158 10.36 -13.23 -12.92
N ASP A 159 9.16 -13.73 -12.64
CA ASP A 159 8.82 -14.25 -11.31
C ASP A 159 9.35 -15.68 -11.08
N ARG A 160 9.20 -16.19 -9.86
CA ARG A 160 9.62 -17.56 -9.50
C ARG A 160 8.88 -18.67 -10.25
N ASN A 161 7.71 -18.37 -10.83
CA ASN A 161 6.90 -19.30 -11.60
C ASN A 161 7.23 -19.26 -13.09
N GLY A 162 8.22 -18.46 -13.50
CA GLY A 162 8.61 -18.28 -14.90
C GLY A 162 7.69 -17.33 -15.68
N LYS A 163 6.77 -16.62 -15.02
CA LYS A 163 5.98 -15.58 -15.70
C LYS A 163 6.86 -14.38 -15.98
N THR A 164 6.81 -13.93 -17.23
CA THR A 164 7.58 -12.78 -17.70
C THR A 164 6.72 -11.52 -17.73
N TYR A 165 7.36 -10.39 -17.45
CA TYR A 165 6.78 -9.06 -17.46
C TYR A 165 7.69 -8.16 -18.28
N GLU A 166 7.16 -7.61 -19.37
CA GLU A 166 7.89 -6.75 -20.30
C GLU A 166 7.16 -5.42 -20.46
N LEU A 167 7.92 -4.32 -20.43
CA LEU A 167 7.43 -2.97 -20.69
C LEU A 167 8.40 -2.26 -21.63
N GLN A 168 7.85 -1.59 -22.64
CA GLN A 168 8.51 -0.57 -23.42
C GLN A 168 7.54 0.60 -23.57
N PHE A 169 7.79 1.67 -22.83
CA PHE A 169 7.02 2.90 -22.82
C PHE A 169 7.79 4.02 -23.52
N GLU A 170 7.05 4.84 -24.27
CA GLU A 170 7.52 6.05 -24.92
C GLU A 170 6.60 7.20 -24.52
N SER A 171 7.19 8.31 -24.05
CA SER A 171 6.43 9.52 -23.74
C SER A 171 5.89 10.18 -25.02
N ASP A 172 4.71 10.76 -24.94
CA ASP A 172 4.13 11.58 -26.02
C ASP A 172 4.66 13.03 -26.04
N GLY A 173 5.57 13.39 -25.13
CA GLY A 173 6.13 14.73 -25.00
C GLY A 173 5.24 15.70 -24.21
N SER A 174 4.08 15.26 -23.71
CA SER A 174 3.25 16.07 -22.83
C SER A 174 3.96 16.34 -21.50
N PRO A 175 3.72 17.50 -20.86
CA PRO A 175 4.33 17.82 -19.57
C PRO A 175 4.04 16.76 -18.50
N MET A 176 5.09 16.24 -17.88
CA MET A 176 4.96 15.29 -16.77
C MET A 176 4.40 15.96 -15.52
N ILE A 177 3.52 15.27 -14.80
CA ILE A 177 3.02 15.75 -13.50
C ILE A 177 3.93 15.20 -12.41
N MET A 178 4.70 16.06 -11.74
CA MET A 178 5.51 15.67 -10.59
C MET A 178 4.98 16.28 -9.29
N ARG A 179 4.92 15.47 -8.24
CA ARG A 179 4.56 15.89 -6.88
C ARG A 179 5.57 15.33 -5.90
N ARG A 180 6.20 16.23 -5.13
CA ARG A 180 6.89 15.84 -3.90
C ARG A 180 5.86 15.83 -2.77
N VAL A 181 5.64 14.66 -2.21
CA VAL A 181 4.75 14.49 -1.06
C VAL A 181 5.59 14.80 0.16
N ARG A 182 5.45 16.01 0.70
CA ARG A 182 6.04 16.32 2.00
C ARG A 182 5.28 15.53 3.06
N GLN A 183 5.95 14.57 3.70
CA GLN A 183 5.43 13.97 4.91
C GLN A 183 5.31 15.05 5.99
N TYR A 184 4.07 15.42 6.33
CA TYR A 184 3.83 16.15 7.57
C TYR A 184 3.83 15.11 8.67
N SER A 185 4.92 15.07 9.44
CA SER A 185 4.98 14.24 10.64
C SER A 185 3.70 14.40 11.47
N LEU A 186 3.28 13.37 12.19
CA LEU A 186 2.18 13.49 13.15
C LEU A 186 2.36 14.68 14.11
N ALA A 187 3.61 15.09 14.38
CA ALA A 187 3.95 16.29 15.15
C ALA A 187 3.59 17.61 14.42
N ALA A 188 3.60 17.65 13.08
CA ALA A 188 3.10 18.77 12.28
C ALA A 188 1.58 18.70 12.00
N LYS A 189 0.95 17.52 12.16
CA LYS A 189 -0.53 17.39 12.12
C LYS A 189 -1.20 17.98 13.37
N LYS A 190 -0.60 17.83 14.56
CA LYS A 190 -1.13 18.40 15.82
C LYS A 190 -1.35 19.93 15.77
N PRO A 191 -0.36 20.75 15.34
CA PRO A 191 -0.55 22.20 15.19
C PRO A 191 -1.63 22.57 14.18
N ARG A 192 -1.75 21.84 13.06
CA ARG A 192 -2.77 22.11 12.03
C ARG A 192 -4.17 21.71 12.46
N ALA A 193 -4.33 20.58 13.14
CA ALA A 193 -5.60 20.17 13.74
C ALA A 193 -6.07 21.20 14.77
N ARG A 194 -5.16 21.65 15.65
CA ARG A 194 -5.45 22.75 16.59
C ARG A 194 -5.82 24.05 15.89
N GLN A 195 -5.16 24.36 14.77
CA GLN A 195 -5.48 25.56 13.98
C GLN A 195 -6.86 25.46 13.32
N SER A 196 -7.24 24.31 12.76
CA SER A 196 -8.58 24.10 12.20
C SER A 196 -9.67 24.10 13.28
N GLU A 197 -9.44 23.47 14.43
CA GLU A 197 -10.36 23.49 15.57
C GLU A 197 -10.54 24.92 16.10
N GLN A 198 -9.47 25.71 16.17
CA GLN A 198 -9.54 27.11 16.59
C GLN A 198 -10.30 27.98 15.58
N ILE A 199 -10.12 27.74 14.26
CA ILE A 199 -10.90 28.42 13.21
C ILE A 199 -12.37 28.04 13.31
N GLU A 200 -12.68 26.77 13.53
CA GLU A 200 -14.06 26.30 13.71
C GLU A 200 -14.72 26.92 14.94
N CYS A 201 -14.04 26.96 16.09
CA CYS A 201 -14.57 27.58 17.30
C CYS A 201 -14.75 29.09 17.14
N ARG A 202 -13.87 29.78 16.40
CA ARG A 202 -14.06 31.19 16.03
C ARG A 202 -15.28 31.38 15.13
N TYR A 203 -15.48 30.50 14.16
CA TYR A 203 -16.67 30.53 13.30
C TYR A 203 -17.95 30.31 14.11
N ARG A 204 -17.97 29.32 15.02
CA ARG A 204 -19.12 29.06 15.92
C ARG A 204 -19.42 30.27 16.82
N ALA A 205 -18.39 30.93 17.36
CA ALA A 205 -18.56 32.14 18.16
C ALA A 205 -19.19 33.28 17.35
N ALA A 206 -18.77 33.44 16.09
CA ALA A 206 -19.32 34.45 15.19
C ALA A 206 -20.79 34.15 14.82
N VAL A 207 -21.13 32.89 14.53
CA VAL A 207 -22.51 32.45 14.26
C VAL A 207 -23.39 32.64 15.49
N ALA A 208 -22.89 32.33 16.69
CA ALA A 208 -23.58 32.54 17.95
C ALA A 208 -23.62 34.01 18.41
N ARG A 209 -23.03 34.94 17.63
CA ARG A 209 -22.95 36.38 17.93
C ARG A 209 -22.42 36.68 19.34
N VAL A 210 -21.42 35.89 19.77
CA VAL A 210 -20.78 36.08 21.07
C VAL A 210 -20.10 37.44 21.11
N LEU A 211 -20.30 38.19 22.19
CA LEU A 211 -19.69 39.51 22.35
C LEU A 211 -18.17 39.39 22.43
N PRO A 212 -17.39 40.38 21.95
CA PRO A 212 -15.93 40.35 21.98
C PRO A 212 -15.33 40.08 23.38
N ARG A 213 -16.03 40.51 24.44
CA ARG A 213 -15.62 40.28 25.84
C ARG A 213 -15.64 38.79 26.22
N ASP A 214 -16.60 38.03 25.71
CA ASP A 214 -16.86 36.63 26.09
C ASP A 214 -16.32 35.64 25.04
N GLN A 215 -15.80 36.16 23.94
CA GLN A 215 -15.37 35.38 22.79
C GLN A 215 -14.23 34.42 23.13
N THR A 216 -13.30 34.82 24.00
CA THR A 216 -12.17 33.98 24.43
C THR A 216 -12.65 32.77 25.23
N ASP A 217 -13.54 32.99 26.21
CA ASP A 217 -14.07 31.92 27.06
C ASP A 217 -14.90 30.93 26.25
N TYR A 218 -15.70 31.44 25.30
CA TYR A 218 -16.44 30.61 24.36
C TYR A 218 -15.52 29.72 23.51
N ILE A 219 -14.43 30.28 22.96
CA ILE A 219 -13.47 29.52 22.15
C ILE A 219 -12.78 28.45 23.00
N LEU A 220 -12.39 28.77 24.24
CA LEU A 220 -11.74 27.80 25.16
C LEU A 220 -12.68 26.64 25.49
N GLN A 221 -13.96 26.90 25.78
CA GLN A 221 -14.95 25.86 26.04
C GLN A 221 -15.22 25.01 24.79
N CYS A 222 -15.33 25.63 23.62
CA CYS A 222 -15.51 24.92 22.35
C CYS A 222 -14.32 23.99 22.06
N LEU A 223 -13.09 24.46 22.26
CA LEU A 223 -11.89 23.64 22.07
C LEU A 223 -11.85 22.46 23.06
N ALA A 224 -12.25 22.66 24.32
CA ALA A 224 -12.34 21.58 25.31
C ALA A 224 -13.35 20.50 24.87
N GLN A 225 -14.52 20.91 24.38
CA GLN A 225 -15.56 20.00 23.88
C GLN A 225 -15.13 19.23 22.63
N LEU A 226 -14.33 19.84 21.75
CA LEU A 226 -13.75 19.16 20.59
C LEU A 226 -12.65 18.16 21.00
N GLY A 227 -11.86 18.49 22.04
CA GLY A 227 -10.84 17.60 22.60
C GLY A 227 -11.39 16.34 23.26
N GLU A 228 -12.50 16.45 23.99
CA GLU A 228 -13.18 15.31 24.64
C GLU A 228 -13.83 14.34 23.65
N LYS A 229 -14.15 14.79 22.43
CA LYS A 229 -14.68 13.94 21.36
C LYS A 229 -13.60 13.18 20.56
N SER A 230 -12.32 13.45 20.80
CA SER A 230 -11.21 12.75 20.13
C SER A 230 -10.91 11.42 20.85
N PRO A 231 -10.73 10.28 20.15
CA PRO A 231 -10.63 8.94 20.76
C PRO A 231 -9.31 8.68 21.53
N ALA A 232 -8.57 9.72 21.91
CA ALA A 232 -7.29 9.61 22.60
C ALA A 232 -7.39 9.53 24.13
N SER A 233 -8.59 9.39 24.71
CA SER A 233 -8.80 9.44 26.17
C SER A 233 -9.66 8.29 26.71
N ALA A 234 -9.33 7.05 26.35
CA ALA A 234 -9.89 5.88 27.03
C ALA A 234 -8.78 4.88 27.42
N HIS A 235 -8.04 5.18 28.49
CA HIS A 235 -7.39 4.19 29.36
C HIS A 235 -7.21 4.77 30.76
N PRO A 236 -7.80 4.18 31.80
CA PRO A 236 -7.11 3.87 33.04
C PRO A 236 -6.30 2.58 32.91
#